data_AF-A0A354ZJP2-F1
#
_entry.id   AF-A0A354ZJP2-F1
#
_cell.length_a   1.000
_cell.length_b   1.000
_cell.length_c   1.000
_cell.angle_alpha   90.00
_cell.angle_beta   90.00
_cell.angle_gamma   90.00
#
_symmetry.space_group_name_H-M   'P 1'
#
loop_
_entity.id
_entity.type
_entity.pdbx_description
1 polymer ?
#
loop_
_entity_poly.entity_id
_entity_poly.type
_entity_poly.pdbx_seq_one_letter_code
_entity_poly.pdbx_strand_id
1 'polypeptide(L)'
;MSSRKLQAVILIALVVVIAGAVSASMQQERSEYCGSCHTMAPYYESWKKSGHADVECVECHSVQGVGGWIQLRRDLARMTRVEKSGAQPDLSIEIADEFCLRCHTKAPSIKEGESLIIPH
;
A
#
# COMPACT_ATOMS: atom_id res chain seq x y z
N MET A 1 -9.31 -3.74 43.34
CA MET A 1 -8.69 -2.71 42.47
C MET A 1 -9.72 -1.60 42.26
N SER A 2 -9.42 -0.32 42.54
CA SER A 2 -10.43 0.76 42.40
C SER A 2 -10.88 0.92 40.95
N SER A 3 -12.14 1.30 40.72
CA SER A 3 -12.69 1.53 39.37
C SER A 3 -11.81 2.45 38.52
N ARG A 4 -11.22 3.47 39.13
CA ARG A 4 -10.28 4.40 38.48
C ARG A 4 -8.98 3.73 38.01
N LYS A 5 -8.43 2.79 38.79
CA LYS A 5 -7.22 2.03 38.40
C LYS A 5 -7.51 1.06 37.26
N LEU A 6 -8.67 0.39 37.29
CA LEU A 6 -9.10 -0.49 36.20
C LEU A 6 -9.35 0.30 34.91
N GLN A 7 -10.02 1.46 34.99
CA GLN A 7 -10.23 2.37 33.85
C GLN A 7 -8.90 2.84 33.25
N ALA A 8 -7.93 3.24 34.08
CA ALA A 8 -6.61 3.65 33.60
C ALA A 8 -5.89 2.52 32.85
N VAL A 9 -5.93 1.28 33.38
CA VAL A 9 -5.34 0.12 32.71
C VAL A 9 -6.02 -0.16 31.36
N ILE A 10 -7.35 -0.11 31.30
CA ILE A 10 -8.10 -0.31 30.05
C ILE A 10 -7.75 0.76 29.01
N LEU A 11 -7.68 2.03 29.42
CA LEU A 11 -7.32 3.13 28.53
C LEU A 11 -5.89 2.99 27.99
N ILE A 12 -4.93 2.64 28.85
CA ILE A 12 -3.55 2.41 28.42
C ILE A 12 -3.49 1.23 27.44
N ALA A 13 -4.17 0.12 27.75
CA ALA A 13 -4.21 -1.03 26.85
C ALA A 13 -4.82 -0.67 25.49
N LEU A 14 -5.92 0.10 25.48
CA LEU A 14 -6.55 0.59 24.25
C LEU A 14 -5.59 1.45 23.42
N VAL A 15 -4.90 2.40 24.06
CA VAL A 15 -3.93 3.28 23.38
C VAL A 15 -2.80 2.45 22.77
N VAL A 16 -2.26 1.48 23.50
CA VAL A 16 -1.20 0.59 23.00
C VAL A 16 -1.69 -0.21 21.79
N VAL A 17 -2.91 -0.76 21.85
CA VAL A 17 -3.50 -1.52 20.72
C VAL A 17 -3.70 -0.63 19.49
N ILE A 18 -4.24 0.58 19.68
CA ILE A 18 -4.44 1.54 18.57
C ILE A 18 -3.10 1.95 17.96
N ALA A 19 -2.12 2.30 18.79
CA ALA A 19 -0.79 2.67 18.32
C ALA A 19 -0.13 1.53 17.53
N GLY A 20 -0.25 0.29 18.02
CA GLY A 20 0.22 -0.90 17.32
C GLY A 20 -0.47 -1.10 15.96
N ALA A 21 -1.80 -0.96 15.91
CA ALA A 21 -2.57 -1.09 14.68
C ALA A 21 -2.22 -0.02 13.63
N VAL A 22 -2.04 1.23 14.07
CA VAL A 22 -1.62 2.33 13.18
C VAL A 22 -0.21 2.08 12.64
N SER A 23 0.74 1.68 13.49
CA SER A 23 2.10 1.36 13.07
C SER A 23 2.12 0.22 12.05
N ALA A 24 1.38 -0.87 12.31
CA ALA A 24 1.25 -1.98 11.37
C ALA A 24 0.65 -1.53 10.03
N SER A 25 -0.40 -0.69 10.08
CA SER A 25 -1.03 -0.13 8.90
C SER A 25 -0.05 0.67 8.05
N MET A 26 0.78 1.51 8.66
CA MET A 26 1.78 2.30 7.94
C MET A 26 2.86 1.43 7.29
N GLN A 27 3.23 0.32 7.92
CA GLN A 27 4.19 -0.62 7.33
C GLN A 27 3.63 -1.33 6.10
N GLN A 28 2.32 -1.63 6.07
CA GLN A 28 1.67 -2.28 4.92
C GLN A 28 1.55 -1.37 3.68
N GLU A 29 1.75 -0.07 3.87
CA GLU A 29 1.72 0.94 2.81
C GLU A 29 3.13 1.21 2.22
N ARG A 30 4.18 0.60 2.78
CA ARG A 30 5.56 0.70 2.30
C ARG A 30 5.81 -0.22 1.11
N SER A 31 6.62 0.25 0.17
CA SER A 31 7.04 -0.50 -1.01
C SER A 31 7.82 -1.77 -0.64
N GLU A 32 8.61 -1.73 0.44
CA GLU A 32 9.31 -2.91 0.97
C GLU A 32 8.36 -4.00 1.43
N TYR A 33 7.19 -3.64 1.97
CA TYR A 33 6.19 -4.62 2.37
C TYR A 33 5.61 -5.33 1.14
N CYS A 34 5.28 -4.59 0.09
CA CYS A 34 4.84 -5.16 -1.18
C CYS A 34 5.92 -6.07 -1.77
N GLY A 35 7.18 -5.62 -1.78
CA GLY A 35 8.33 -6.41 -2.26
C GLY A 35 8.65 -7.65 -1.41
N SER A 36 8.06 -7.80 -0.21
CA SER A 36 8.21 -9.00 0.61
C SER A 36 7.40 -10.19 0.11
N CYS A 37 6.39 -9.95 -0.73
CA CYS A 37 5.64 -11.00 -1.40
C CYS A 37 6.41 -11.49 -2.63
N HIS A 38 6.56 -12.81 -2.77
CA HIS A 38 7.37 -13.37 -3.87
C HIS A 38 6.80 -13.01 -5.25
N THR A 39 5.47 -12.99 -5.40
CA THR A 39 4.80 -12.61 -6.66
C THR A 39 5.05 -11.15 -7.04
N MET A 40 5.39 -10.30 -6.06
CA MET A 40 5.69 -8.89 -6.24
C MET A 40 7.15 -8.58 -6.52
N ALA A 41 8.06 -9.56 -6.37
CA ALA A 41 9.48 -9.37 -6.58
C ALA A 41 9.86 -8.70 -7.93
N PRO A 42 9.34 -9.12 -9.10
CA PRO A 42 9.72 -8.46 -10.37
C PRO A 42 9.25 -7.00 -10.44
N TYR A 43 8.07 -6.70 -9.92
CA TYR A 43 7.50 -5.35 -9.88
C TYR A 43 8.29 -4.42 -8.96
N TYR A 44 8.66 -4.93 -7.78
CA TYR A 44 9.48 -4.20 -6.82
C TYR A 44 10.87 -3.87 -7.37
N GLU A 45 11.50 -4.81 -8.08
CA GLU A 45 12.79 -4.57 -8.72
C GLU A 45 12.72 -3.62 -9.92
N SER A 46 11.58 -3.59 -10.63
CA SER A 46 11.29 -2.55 -11.63
C SER A 46 11.14 -1.18 -10.98
N TRP A 47 10.31 -1.07 -9.93
CA TRP A 47 10.08 0.16 -9.17
C TRP A 47 11.40 0.77 -8.67
N LYS A 48 12.28 -0.03 -8.07
CA LYS A 48 13.61 0.38 -7.61
C LYS A 48 14.51 1.02 -8.68
N LYS A 49 14.34 0.64 -9.94
CA LYS A 49 15.13 1.15 -11.08
C LYS A 49 14.44 2.28 -11.83
N SER A 50 13.19 2.57 -11.48
CA SER A 50 12.39 3.62 -12.09
C SER A 50 12.77 5.00 -11.55
N GLY A 51 12.27 6.06 -12.21
CA GLY A 51 12.36 7.43 -11.71
C GLY A 51 11.50 7.70 -10.46
N HIS A 52 10.72 6.72 -10.01
CA HIS A 52 9.79 6.82 -8.87
C HIS A 52 10.20 5.90 -7.71
N ALA A 53 11.47 5.49 -7.63
CA ALA A 53 11.97 4.60 -6.57
C ALA A 53 11.92 5.20 -5.15
N ASP A 54 11.56 6.48 -5.02
CA ASP A 54 11.31 7.21 -3.79
C ASP A 54 9.81 7.47 -3.51
N VAL A 55 8.93 7.02 -4.41
CA VAL A 55 7.48 7.12 -4.31
C VAL A 55 6.90 5.77 -3.95
N GLU A 56 6.14 5.69 -2.85
CA GLU A 56 5.60 4.43 -2.36
C GLU A 56 4.60 3.81 -3.34
N CYS A 57 4.54 2.46 -3.45
CA CYS A 57 3.61 1.79 -4.36
C CYS A 57 2.15 2.27 -4.21
N VAL A 58 1.71 2.53 -2.96
CA VAL A 58 0.34 2.96 -2.66
C VAL A 58 -0.02 4.35 -3.18
N GLU A 59 0.97 5.19 -3.52
CA GLU A 59 0.70 6.52 -4.07
C GLU A 59 0.01 6.43 -5.45
N CYS A 60 0.31 5.37 -6.20
CA CYS A 60 -0.33 5.03 -7.46
C CYS A 60 -1.39 3.93 -7.31
N HIS A 61 -1.17 2.94 -6.43
CA HIS A 61 -2.05 1.76 -6.30
C HIS A 61 -3.20 1.92 -5.29
N SER A 62 -3.30 3.06 -4.59
CA SER A 62 -4.39 3.33 -3.63
C SER A 62 -5.01 4.71 -3.84
N VAL A 63 -6.34 4.74 -3.82
CA VAL A 63 -7.10 6.00 -3.73
C VAL A 63 -6.83 6.63 -2.36
N GLN A 64 -6.79 7.97 -2.28
CA GLN A 64 -6.62 8.67 -1.01
C GLN A 64 -7.88 8.59 -0.13
N GLY A 65 -7.69 8.76 1.17
CA GLY A 65 -8.77 8.79 2.16
C GLY A 65 -9.27 7.40 2.58
N VAL A 66 -10.32 7.39 3.39
CA VAL A 66 -10.79 6.17 4.08
C VAL A 66 -11.29 5.10 3.10
N GLY A 67 -11.90 5.52 1.98
CA GLY A 67 -12.39 4.58 0.96
C GLY A 67 -11.26 3.74 0.34
N GLY A 68 -10.21 4.41 -0.14
CA GLY A 68 -9.04 3.73 -0.69
C GLY A 68 -8.25 2.98 0.38
N TRP A 69 -8.17 3.54 1.60
CA TRP A 69 -7.63 2.82 2.75
C TRP A 69 -8.33 1.46 2.92
N ILE A 70 -9.67 1.41 2.94
CA ILE A 70 -10.41 0.15 3.08
C ILE A 70 -10.17 -0.80 1.89
N GLN A 71 -10.17 -0.27 0.66
CA GLN A 71 -9.97 -1.07 -0.56
C GLN A 71 -8.61 -1.78 -0.53
N LEU A 72 -7.53 -1.03 -0.25
CA LEU A 72 -6.18 -1.57 -0.11
C LEU A 72 -6.14 -2.77 0.85
N ARG A 73 -6.79 -2.69 2.02
CA ARG A 73 -6.82 -3.81 2.99
C ARG A 73 -7.53 -5.04 2.44
N ARG A 74 -8.61 -4.84 1.69
CA ARG A 74 -9.34 -5.96 1.06
C ARG A 74 -8.50 -6.63 -0.01
N ASP A 75 -7.75 -5.85 -0.76
CA ASP A 75 -6.88 -6.36 -1.82
C ASP A 75 -5.68 -7.12 -1.24
N LEU A 76 -5.00 -6.57 -0.22
CA LEU A 76 -3.96 -7.30 0.53
C LEU A 76 -4.49 -8.62 1.11
N ALA A 77 -5.69 -8.60 1.71
CA ALA A 77 -6.31 -9.80 2.28
C ALA A 77 -6.68 -10.83 1.20
N ARG A 78 -7.14 -10.38 0.03
CA ARG A 78 -7.41 -11.22 -1.14
C ARG A 78 -6.11 -11.85 -1.65
N MET A 79 -5.08 -11.05 -1.90
CA MET A 79 -3.78 -11.53 -2.38
C MET A 79 -3.18 -12.56 -1.43
N THR A 80 -3.18 -12.27 -0.12
CA THR A 80 -2.70 -13.20 0.91
C THR A 80 -3.47 -14.52 0.90
N ARG A 81 -4.79 -14.49 0.67
CA ARG A 81 -5.61 -15.69 0.59
C ARG A 81 -5.30 -16.51 -0.65
N VAL A 82 -5.18 -15.86 -1.81
CA VAL A 82 -4.88 -16.52 -3.08
C VAL A 82 -3.51 -17.18 -3.01
N GLU A 83 -2.51 -16.45 -2.53
CA GLU A 83 -1.16 -16.94 -2.27
C GLU A 83 -1.16 -18.18 -1.36
N LYS A 84 -1.86 -18.12 -0.23
CA LYS A 84 -1.97 -19.25 0.71
C LYS A 84 -2.67 -20.47 0.11
N SER A 85 -3.45 -20.30 -0.95
CA SER A 85 -4.08 -21.41 -1.67
C SER A 85 -3.17 -22.03 -2.74
N GLY A 86 -1.99 -21.45 -2.98
CA GLY A 86 -1.05 -21.86 -4.02
C GLY A 86 -1.43 -21.40 -5.43
N ALA A 87 -2.52 -20.64 -5.57
CA ALA A 87 -2.89 -19.97 -6.79
C ALA A 87 -2.13 -18.64 -6.92
N GLN A 88 -2.01 -18.14 -8.15
CA GLN A 88 -1.42 -16.82 -8.40
C GLN A 88 -2.51 -15.74 -8.39
N PRO A 89 -2.29 -14.60 -7.69
CA PRO A 89 -3.20 -13.47 -7.79
C PRO A 89 -3.18 -12.89 -9.20
N ASP A 90 -4.33 -12.43 -9.66
CA ASP A 90 -4.40 -11.54 -10.80
C ASP A 90 -3.83 -10.18 -10.39
N LEU A 91 -2.81 -9.73 -11.12
CA LEU A 91 -2.08 -8.49 -10.88
C LEU A 91 -2.30 -7.48 -12.01
N SER A 92 -3.18 -7.81 -12.96
CA SER A 92 -3.54 -6.88 -14.02
C SER A 92 -4.26 -5.69 -13.41
N ILE A 93 -3.65 -4.52 -13.55
CA ILE A 93 -4.23 -3.26 -13.12
C ILE A 93 -3.93 -2.19 -14.16
N GLU A 94 -4.82 -1.21 -14.24
CA GLU A 94 -4.61 0.00 -15.00
C GLU A 94 -4.51 1.16 -14.00
N ILE A 95 -3.42 1.93 -14.09
CA ILE A 95 -3.22 3.11 -13.26
C ILE A 95 -3.79 4.31 -14.02
N ALA A 96 -4.84 4.92 -13.45
CA ALA A 96 -5.47 6.08 -14.04
C ALA A 96 -4.56 7.34 -14.00
N ASP A 97 -4.71 8.24 -14.97
CA ASP A 97 -3.91 9.47 -15.07
C ASP A 97 -4.00 10.37 -13.82
N GLU A 98 -5.10 10.27 -13.07
CA GLU A 98 -5.30 11.05 -11.84
C GLU A 98 -4.21 10.81 -10.79
N PHE A 99 -3.58 9.64 -10.77
CA PHE A 99 -2.48 9.34 -9.86
C PHE A 99 -1.22 10.12 -10.24
N CYS A 100 -0.91 10.17 -11.54
CA CYS A 100 0.22 10.94 -12.09
C CYS A 100 0.04 12.44 -11.84
N LEU A 101 -1.18 12.95 -12.04
CA LEU A 101 -1.51 14.37 -11.91
C LEU A 101 -1.46 14.90 -10.47
N ARG A 102 -1.40 14.03 -9.45
CA ARG A 102 -1.18 14.44 -8.04
C ARG A 102 0.13 15.21 -7.87
N CYS A 103 1.17 14.80 -8.59
CA CYS A 103 2.50 15.43 -8.55
C CYS A 103 2.81 16.18 -9.85
N HIS A 104 2.37 15.67 -11.01
CA HIS A 104 2.69 16.20 -12.33
C HIS A 104 1.61 17.17 -12.88
N THR A 105 1.26 18.19 -12.10
CA THR A 105 0.15 19.12 -12.40
C THR A 105 0.30 19.98 -13.67
N LYS A 106 1.51 20.08 -14.24
CA LYS A 106 1.80 20.90 -15.44
C LYS A 106 2.19 20.08 -16.66
N ALA A 107 1.93 18.78 -16.63
CA ALA A 107 2.34 17.88 -17.69
C ALA A 107 1.10 17.32 -18.42
N PRO A 108 0.43 18.11 -19.29
CA PRO A 108 -0.66 17.60 -20.13
C PRO A 108 -0.17 16.66 -21.24
N SER A 109 1.15 16.46 -21.38
CA SER A 109 1.79 15.72 -22.47
C SER A 109 2.85 14.71 -21.99
N ILE A 110 2.87 14.35 -20.71
CA ILE A 110 3.71 13.23 -20.26
C ILE A 110 3.11 11.94 -20.81
N LYS A 111 3.63 11.53 -21.97
CA LYS A 111 3.61 10.14 -22.40
C LYS A 111 4.59 9.32 -21.58
N GLU A 112 4.56 9.46 -20.26
CA GLU A 112 5.48 8.74 -19.39
C GLU A 112 5.25 7.23 -19.48
N GLY A 113 4.07 6.76 -19.92
CA GLY A 113 3.84 5.36 -20.29
C GLY A 113 4.74 4.82 -21.42
N GLU A 114 5.39 5.68 -22.23
CA GLU A 114 6.36 5.27 -23.26
C GLU A 114 7.81 5.24 -22.74
N SER A 115 8.13 5.97 -21.66
CA SER A 115 9.46 5.99 -21.03
C SER A 115 9.56 5.17 -19.74
N LEU A 116 8.42 4.83 -19.15
CA LEU A 116 8.31 3.90 -18.04
C LEU A 116 8.31 2.50 -18.64
N ILE A 117 9.50 1.91 -18.80
CA ILE A 117 9.60 0.45 -18.86
C ILE A 117 9.23 -0.04 -17.45
N ILE A 118 7.94 -0.03 -17.12
CA ILE A 118 7.39 -0.94 -16.12
C ILE A 118 7.05 -2.19 -16.92
N PRO A 119 7.87 -3.25 -16.88
CA PRO A 119 7.33 -4.57 -17.16
C PRO A 119 6.32 -4.82 -16.03
N HIS A 120 5.05 -4.54 -16.29
CA HIS A 120 4.00 -5.20 -15.55
C HIS A 120 3.94 -6.67 -15.97
#